data_AF-A0A1B2HBT7-F1
#
_entry.id   AF-A0A1B2HBT7-F1
#
_cell.length_a   1.000
_cell.length_b   1.000
_cell.length_c   1.000
_cell.angle_alpha   90.00
_cell.angle_beta   90.00
_cell.angle_gamma   90.00
#
_symmetry.space_group_name_H-M   'P 1'
#
loop_
_entity.id
_entity.type
_entity.pdbx_description
1 polymer ?
#
loop_
_entity_poly.entity_id
_entity_poly.type
_entity_poly.pdbx_seq_one_letter_code
_entity_poly.pdbx_strand_id
1 'polypeptide(L)'
;MEQLEAQTRSLRSVDYQFGGGTCRDAVVVRIYWAQQLLNAEATDQVRARLHSAVADLHNLAGWTSFDSGQVGAAYHHFDRALEFARHDEDLTTNIVYRRGRVHLHHGAPGDALAYFQRGALSPLASSIMHANEAWAYARQGRAEEALRTLGKAKDAFARADDEHVPDWARFHDETDLTAMIGIVHTELGDTGPAISALTVAIEQFGPAMARSWTFCLIALASCHFMDGDSDVGRTVGVQAMGAAEGLRSERVWDRMRPMAHLAASRGVGLS
;
A
#
# COMPACT_ATOMS: atom_id res chain seq x y z
N MET A 1 25.05 -9.42 -8.57
CA MET A 1 24.33 -8.18 -8.23
C MET A 1 23.21 -7.91 -9.22
N GLU A 2 23.45 -7.81 -10.54
CA GLU A 2 22.37 -7.69 -11.55
C GLU A 2 21.31 -8.79 -11.45
N GLN A 3 21.74 -10.04 -11.21
CA GLN A 3 20.82 -11.16 -10.97
C GLN A 3 19.92 -10.94 -9.73
N LEU A 4 20.45 -10.34 -8.66
CA LEU A 4 19.69 -10.04 -7.44
C LEU A 4 18.62 -8.99 -7.74
N GLU A 5 19.00 -7.90 -8.41
CA GLU A 5 18.09 -6.81 -8.81
C GLU A 5 16.98 -7.32 -9.75
N ALA A 6 17.34 -8.11 -10.76
CA ALA A 6 16.38 -8.69 -11.70
C ALA A 6 15.39 -9.64 -11.00
N GLN A 7 15.86 -10.46 -10.08
CA GLN A 7 15.00 -11.36 -9.32
C GLN A 7 14.08 -10.60 -8.37
N THR A 8 14.56 -9.56 -7.68
CA THR A 8 13.71 -8.70 -6.84
C THR A 8 12.60 -8.04 -7.66
N ARG A 9 12.91 -7.51 -8.85
CA ARG A 9 11.89 -6.94 -9.77
C ARG A 9 10.85 -8.00 -10.20
N SER A 10 11.29 -9.21 -10.55
CA SER A 10 10.40 -10.30 -10.93
C SER A 10 9.46 -10.71 -9.78
N LEU A 11 9.99 -10.88 -8.57
CA LEU A 11 9.19 -11.25 -7.39
C LEU A 11 8.19 -10.16 -6.99
N ARG A 12 8.56 -8.89 -7.19
CA ARG A 12 7.66 -7.74 -6.98
C ARG A 12 6.48 -7.74 -7.96
N SER A 13 6.73 -8.07 -9.23
CA SER A 13 5.65 -8.20 -10.21
C SER A 13 4.67 -9.32 -9.83
N VAL A 14 5.17 -10.43 -9.29
CA VAL A 14 4.33 -11.53 -8.78
C VAL A 14 3.50 -11.08 -7.57
N ASP A 15 4.09 -10.35 -6.61
CA ASP A 15 3.37 -9.77 -5.47
C ASP A 15 2.21 -8.87 -5.94
N TYR A 16 2.47 -7.95 -6.86
CA TYR A 16 1.44 -7.04 -7.37
C TYR A 16 0.26 -7.79 -7.98
N GLN A 17 0.53 -8.83 -8.76
CA GLN A 17 -0.52 -9.58 -9.45
C GLN A 17 -1.30 -10.54 -8.54
N PHE A 18 -0.64 -11.23 -7.61
CA PHE A 18 -1.24 -12.39 -6.91
C PHE A 18 -1.29 -12.28 -5.38
N GLY A 19 -0.75 -11.22 -4.78
CA GLY A 19 -0.60 -11.14 -3.33
C GLY A 19 0.80 -11.56 -2.86
N GLY A 20 1.26 -10.94 -1.78
CA GLY A 20 2.62 -11.14 -1.29
C GLY A 20 2.89 -12.56 -0.76
N GLY A 21 1.85 -13.29 -0.34
CA GLY A 21 1.97 -14.66 0.11
C GLY A 21 2.52 -15.62 -0.96
N THR A 22 2.30 -15.31 -2.24
CA THR A 22 2.69 -16.18 -3.37
C THR A 22 4.21 -16.22 -3.60
N CYS A 23 4.95 -15.17 -3.23
CA CYS A 23 6.38 -15.08 -3.49
C CYS A 23 7.26 -14.98 -2.22
N ARG A 24 6.68 -14.96 -1.02
CA ARG A 24 7.40 -14.75 0.25
C ARG A 24 8.57 -15.71 0.45
N ASP A 25 8.37 -17.02 0.29
CA ASP A 25 9.42 -17.99 0.56
C ASP A 25 10.59 -17.87 -0.43
N ALA A 26 10.28 -17.56 -1.69
CA ALA A 26 11.31 -17.25 -2.69
C ALA A 26 12.08 -15.98 -2.31
N VAL A 27 11.42 -14.95 -1.80
CA VAL A 27 12.07 -13.73 -1.30
C VAL A 27 13.01 -14.05 -0.13
N VAL A 28 12.56 -14.82 0.87
CA VAL A 28 13.36 -15.18 2.05
C VAL A 28 14.62 -15.97 1.66
N VAL A 29 14.50 -16.95 0.75
CA VAL A 29 15.66 -17.70 0.24
C VAL A 29 16.68 -16.77 -0.41
N ARG A 30 16.24 -15.72 -1.12
CA ARG A 30 17.15 -14.76 -1.74
C ARG A 30 17.87 -13.87 -0.74
N ILE A 31 17.27 -13.58 0.42
CA ILE A 31 17.93 -12.79 1.48
C ILE A 31 19.17 -13.52 1.98
N TYR A 32 19.06 -14.84 2.20
CA TYR A 32 20.20 -15.65 2.63
C TYR A 32 21.36 -15.56 1.63
N TRP A 33 21.07 -15.68 0.33
CA TRP A 33 22.08 -15.51 -0.73
C TRP A 33 22.67 -14.10 -0.74
N ALA A 34 21.83 -13.07 -0.59
CA ALA A 34 22.26 -11.68 -0.61
C ALA A 34 23.17 -11.34 0.58
N GLN A 35 22.93 -11.94 1.76
CA GLN A 35 23.78 -11.80 2.94
C GLN A 35 25.20 -12.35 2.70
N GLN A 36 25.33 -13.46 1.98
CA GLN A 36 26.65 -14.01 1.63
C GLN A 36 27.43 -13.07 0.71
N LEU A 37 26.75 -12.36 -0.20
CA LEU A 37 27.38 -11.39 -1.10
C LEU A 37 27.94 -10.17 -0.37
N LEU A 38 27.36 -9.77 0.77
CA LEU A 38 27.83 -8.62 1.55
C LEU A 38 29.25 -8.80 2.09
N ASN A 39 29.67 -10.06 2.28
CA ASN A 39 31.01 -10.40 2.79
C ASN A 39 32.07 -10.46 1.68
N ALA A 40 31.69 -10.28 0.41
CA ALA A 40 32.64 -10.34 -0.70
C ALA A 40 33.49 -9.06 -0.79
N GLU A 41 34.72 -9.21 -1.30
CA GLU A 41 35.56 -8.07 -1.66
C GLU A 41 34.95 -7.34 -2.86
N ALA A 42 34.82 -6.01 -2.74
CA ALA A 42 34.19 -5.15 -3.73
C ALA A 42 34.71 -3.72 -3.57
N THR A 43 34.74 -2.98 -4.68
CA THR A 43 34.96 -1.52 -4.67
C THR A 43 33.82 -0.82 -3.91
N ASP A 44 34.07 0.39 -3.42
CA ASP A 44 33.06 1.16 -2.68
C ASP A 44 31.79 1.40 -3.51
N GLN A 45 31.95 1.66 -4.81
CA GLN A 45 30.82 1.82 -5.73
C GLN A 45 29.97 0.55 -5.83
N VAL A 46 30.60 -0.63 -5.96
CA VAL A 46 29.89 -1.91 -6.04
C VAL A 46 29.23 -2.24 -4.70
N ARG A 47 29.90 -1.93 -3.58
CA ARG A 47 29.37 -2.12 -2.23
C ARG A 47 28.13 -1.27 -1.97
N ALA A 48 28.15 0.00 -2.38
CA ALA A 48 26.99 0.88 -2.28
C ALA A 48 25.78 0.35 -3.07
N ARG A 49 25.98 -0.04 -4.33
CA ARG A 49 24.91 -0.63 -5.16
C ARG A 49 24.40 -1.96 -4.58
N LEU A 50 25.29 -2.79 -4.02
CA LEU A 50 24.89 -4.02 -3.34
C LEU A 50 24.04 -3.73 -2.09
N HIS A 51 24.37 -2.72 -1.29
CA HIS A 51 23.53 -2.30 -0.17
C HIS A 51 22.13 -1.86 -0.64
N SER A 52 21.99 -1.04 -1.68
CA SER A 52 20.67 -0.69 -2.24
C SER A 52 19.90 -1.93 -2.71
N ALA A 53 20.56 -2.88 -3.39
CA ALA A 53 19.91 -4.11 -3.85
C ALA A 53 19.44 -5.00 -2.69
N VAL A 54 20.23 -5.10 -1.62
CA VAL A 54 19.87 -5.83 -0.39
C VAL A 54 18.74 -5.12 0.35
N ALA A 55 18.79 -3.78 0.43
CA ALA A 55 17.74 -2.97 1.01
C ALA A 55 16.40 -3.18 0.28
N ASP A 56 16.41 -3.18 -1.05
CA ASP A 56 15.20 -3.37 -1.85
C ASP A 56 14.63 -4.80 -1.71
N LEU A 57 15.50 -5.80 -1.56
CA LEU A 57 15.07 -7.17 -1.27
C LEU A 57 14.43 -7.28 0.11
N HIS A 58 15.03 -6.67 1.15
CA HIS A 58 14.44 -6.60 2.48
C HIS A 58 13.12 -5.80 2.47
N ASN A 59 13.03 -4.74 1.68
CA ASN A 59 11.80 -3.98 1.50
C ASN A 59 10.66 -4.86 0.93
N LEU A 60 10.96 -5.66 -0.09
CA LEU A 60 10.01 -6.64 -0.65
C LEU A 60 9.65 -7.73 0.37
N ALA A 61 10.61 -8.22 1.15
CA ALA A 61 10.37 -9.20 2.21
C ALA A 61 9.45 -8.66 3.31
N GLY A 62 9.64 -7.40 3.70
CA GLY A 62 8.76 -6.71 4.63
C GLY A 62 7.34 -6.62 4.11
N TRP A 63 7.19 -6.21 2.84
CA TRP A 63 5.88 -6.07 2.22
C TRP A 63 5.13 -7.38 2.05
N THR A 64 5.81 -8.44 1.58
CA THR A 64 5.22 -9.78 1.42
C THR A 64 4.87 -10.42 2.75
N SER A 65 5.67 -10.17 3.80
CA SER A 65 5.37 -10.59 5.17
C SER A 65 4.15 -9.87 5.73
N PHE A 66 4.03 -8.55 5.50
CA PHE A 66 2.85 -7.78 5.88
C PHE A 66 1.59 -8.31 5.16
N ASP A 67 1.70 -8.60 3.87
CA ASP A 67 0.61 -9.19 3.09
C ASP A 67 0.17 -10.57 3.61
N SER A 68 1.09 -11.32 4.22
CA SER A 68 0.83 -12.64 4.80
C SER A 68 0.44 -12.59 6.29
N GLY A 69 0.15 -11.41 6.85
CA GLY A 69 -0.23 -11.24 8.26
C GLY A 69 0.93 -11.38 9.26
N GLN A 70 2.18 -11.47 8.80
CA GLN A 70 3.36 -11.67 9.65
C GLN A 70 3.99 -10.34 10.06
N VAL A 71 3.30 -9.60 10.92
CA VAL A 71 3.62 -8.22 11.30
C VAL A 71 5.03 -8.07 11.89
N GLY A 72 5.42 -8.96 12.80
CA GLY A 72 6.76 -8.92 13.41
C GLY A 72 7.88 -9.11 12.39
N ALA A 73 7.70 -10.05 11.45
CA ALA A 73 8.65 -10.26 10.36
C ALA A 73 8.69 -9.06 9.41
N ALA A 74 7.53 -8.45 9.13
CA ALA A 74 7.44 -7.26 8.31
C ALA A 74 8.30 -6.11 8.88
N TYR A 75 8.12 -5.78 10.17
CA TYR A 75 8.93 -4.74 10.82
C TYR A 75 10.41 -5.07 10.83
N HIS A 76 10.79 -6.32 11.17
CA HIS A 76 12.17 -6.75 11.12
C HIS A 76 12.81 -6.48 9.75
N HIS A 77 12.15 -6.91 8.67
CA HIS A 77 12.70 -6.71 7.33
C HIS A 77 12.75 -5.23 6.93
N PHE A 78 11.75 -4.41 7.28
CA PHE A 78 11.82 -2.96 7.02
C PHE A 78 12.93 -2.26 7.80
N ASP A 79 13.21 -2.66 9.05
CA ASP A 79 14.35 -2.11 9.81
C ASP A 79 15.67 -2.45 9.13
N ARG A 80 15.86 -3.71 8.72
CA ARG A 80 17.02 -4.13 7.94
C ARG A 80 17.14 -3.37 6.62
N ALA A 81 16.02 -3.12 5.93
CA ALA A 81 16.01 -2.36 4.69
C ALA A 81 16.51 -0.92 4.90
N LEU A 82 16.03 -0.23 5.95
CA LEU A 82 16.46 1.13 6.29
C LEU A 82 17.94 1.20 6.64
N GLU A 83 18.50 0.19 7.31
CA GLU A 83 19.93 0.14 7.61
C GLU A 83 20.80 0.10 6.34
N PHE A 84 20.33 -0.55 5.28
CA PHE A 84 21.07 -0.67 4.02
C PHE A 84 20.76 0.47 3.03
N ALA A 85 19.59 1.11 3.10
CA ALA A 85 19.18 2.18 2.19
C ALA A 85 19.75 3.57 2.52
N ARG A 86 20.67 3.70 3.49
CA ARG A 86 21.14 4.99 4.04
C ARG A 86 21.63 6.04 3.04
N HIS A 87 22.04 5.63 1.84
CA HIS A 87 22.53 6.52 0.78
C HIS A 87 21.61 6.56 -0.45
N ASP A 88 20.39 6.05 -0.32
CA ASP A 88 19.38 5.94 -1.37
C ASP A 88 18.07 6.55 -0.83
N GLU A 89 17.86 7.83 -1.12
CA GLU A 89 16.75 8.61 -0.54
C GLU A 89 15.39 8.15 -1.06
N ASP A 90 15.29 7.79 -2.33
CA ASP A 90 14.05 7.28 -2.93
C ASP A 90 13.69 5.90 -2.37
N LEU A 91 14.67 5.00 -2.24
CA LEU A 91 14.44 3.70 -1.62
C LEU A 91 14.09 3.85 -0.12
N THR A 92 14.76 4.75 0.59
CA THR A 92 14.43 5.06 1.98
C THR A 92 12.99 5.56 2.11
N THR A 93 12.55 6.45 1.22
CA THR A 93 11.18 6.97 1.18
C THR A 93 10.17 5.84 0.94
N ASN A 94 10.43 4.95 0.00
CA ASN A 94 9.60 3.77 -0.27
C ASN A 94 9.45 2.88 0.97
N ILE A 95 10.56 2.59 1.67
CA ILE A 95 10.55 1.75 2.87
C ILE A 95 9.77 2.44 4.00
N VAL A 96 9.98 3.75 4.20
CA VAL A 96 9.24 4.56 5.18
C VAL A 96 7.75 4.53 4.90
N TYR A 97 7.33 4.76 3.65
CA TYR A 97 5.94 4.66 3.20
C TYR A 97 5.34 3.28 3.56
N ARG A 98 6.02 2.19 3.15
CA ARG A 98 5.51 0.82 3.37
C ARG A 98 5.43 0.48 4.85
N ARG A 99 6.39 0.90 5.67
CA ARG A 99 6.34 0.71 7.12
C ARG A 99 5.20 1.51 7.76
N GLY A 100 4.98 2.75 7.34
CA GLY A 100 3.84 3.57 7.78
C GLY A 100 2.50 2.90 7.48
N ARG A 101 2.38 2.26 6.30
CA ARG A 101 1.19 1.46 5.92
C ARG A 101 0.94 0.28 6.87
N VAL A 102 1.98 -0.36 7.42
CA VAL A 102 1.81 -1.43 8.42
C VAL A 102 1.16 -0.88 9.68
N HIS A 103 1.68 0.24 10.21
CA HIS A 103 1.10 0.90 11.39
C HIS A 103 -0.35 1.31 11.15
N LEU A 104 -0.62 1.95 10.01
CA LEU A 104 -1.95 2.43 9.67
C LEU A 104 -2.96 1.27 9.56
N HIS A 105 -2.57 0.15 8.96
CA HIS A 105 -3.42 -1.04 8.84
C HIS A 105 -3.75 -1.65 10.21
N HIS A 106 -2.79 -1.67 11.13
CA HIS A 106 -2.96 -2.25 12.47
C HIS A 106 -3.52 -1.28 13.52
N GLY A 107 -4.12 -0.17 13.09
CA GLY A 107 -4.82 0.74 13.99
C GLY A 107 -3.91 1.67 14.81
N ALA A 108 -2.68 1.90 14.35
CA ALA A 108 -1.75 2.86 14.93
C ALA A 108 -1.55 4.08 13.99
N PRO A 109 -2.59 4.91 13.73
CA PRO A 109 -2.48 6.03 12.81
C PRO A 109 -1.51 7.12 13.29
N GLY A 110 -1.29 7.26 14.61
CA GLY A 110 -0.31 8.21 15.17
C GLY A 110 1.12 7.85 14.78
N ASP A 111 1.50 6.58 14.94
CA ASP A 111 2.79 6.07 14.47
C ASP A 111 2.92 6.21 12.96
N ALA A 112 1.85 5.90 12.22
CA ALA A 112 1.84 6.01 10.76
C ALA A 112 2.12 7.45 10.27
N LEU A 113 1.53 8.46 10.92
CA LEU A 113 1.80 9.88 10.61
C LEU A 113 3.29 10.21 10.71
N ALA A 114 3.98 9.73 11.75
CA ALA A 114 5.43 9.97 11.92
C ALA A 114 6.26 9.43 10.75
N TYR A 115 5.79 8.38 10.05
CA TYR A 115 6.41 7.89 8.83
C TYR A 115 6.05 8.76 7.62
N PHE A 116 4.76 9.06 7.41
CA PHE A 116 4.32 9.82 6.23
C PHE A 116 4.81 11.27 6.22
N GLN A 117 5.10 11.86 7.38
CA GLN A 117 5.59 13.24 7.50
C GLN A 117 7.08 13.41 7.24
N ARG A 118 7.84 12.33 6.98
CA ARG A 118 9.26 12.42 6.63
C ARG A 118 9.52 13.08 5.27
N GLY A 119 8.48 13.23 4.45
CA GLY A 119 8.55 13.84 3.12
C GLY A 119 9.19 12.94 2.07
N ALA A 120 9.30 13.45 0.85
CA ALA A 120 9.92 12.78 -0.29
C ALA A 120 10.54 13.83 -1.23
N LEU A 121 11.53 13.44 -2.03
CA LEU A 121 12.15 14.33 -3.01
C LEU A 121 11.26 14.56 -4.24
N SER A 122 10.77 13.48 -4.85
CA SER A 122 9.93 13.55 -6.06
C SER A 122 8.52 14.07 -5.71
N PRO A 123 7.91 14.94 -6.56
CA PRO A 123 6.52 15.36 -6.38
C PRO A 123 5.54 14.18 -6.34
N LEU A 124 5.76 13.14 -7.17
CA LEU A 124 4.87 11.96 -7.18
C LEU A 124 4.97 11.17 -5.87
N ALA A 125 6.19 10.96 -5.37
CA ALA A 125 6.41 10.34 -4.07
C ALA A 125 5.80 11.19 -2.93
N SER A 126 5.89 12.52 -3.02
CA SER A 126 5.25 13.43 -2.06
C SER A 126 3.72 13.30 -2.07
N SER A 127 3.12 13.10 -3.26
CA SER A 127 1.69 12.85 -3.38
C SER A 127 1.27 11.58 -2.64
N ILE A 128 2.00 10.47 -2.83
CA ILE A 128 1.78 9.20 -2.11
C ILE A 128 1.84 9.42 -0.61
N MET A 129 2.87 10.13 -0.12
CA MET A 129 3.05 10.39 1.31
C MET A 129 1.88 11.22 1.87
N HIS A 130 1.47 12.30 1.20
CA HIS A 130 0.34 13.12 1.63
C HIS A 130 -0.99 12.36 1.58
N ALA A 131 -1.24 11.53 0.57
CA ALA A 131 -2.48 10.73 0.50
C ALA A 131 -2.61 9.78 1.71
N ASN A 132 -1.50 9.18 2.15
CA ASN A 132 -1.48 8.28 3.30
C ASN A 132 -1.45 9.03 4.64
N GLU A 133 -0.86 10.23 4.69
CA GLU A 133 -0.98 11.14 5.82
C GLU A 133 -2.46 11.57 6.02
N ALA A 134 -3.15 11.93 4.94
CA ALA A 134 -4.57 12.25 4.95
C ALA A 134 -5.41 11.07 5.46
N TRP A 135 -5.11 9.84 5.02
CA TRP A 135 -5.77 8.64 5.53
C TRP A 135 -5.52 8.45 7.04
N ALA A 136 -4.30 8.66 7.50
CA ALA A 136 -3.99 8.56 8.93
C ALA A 136 -4.74 9.62 9.76
N TYR A 137 -4.89 10.86 9.27
CA TYR A 137 -5.75 11.86 9.90
C TYR A 137 -7.23 11.45 9.89
N ALA A 138 -7.74 10.93 8.78
CA ALA A 138 -9.12 10.47 8.68
C ALA A 138 -9.44 9.38 9.73
N ARG A 139 -8.53 8.41 9.89
CA ARG A 139 -8.64 7.36 10.93
C ARG A 139 -8.61 7.88 12.37
N GLN A 140 -8.15 9.11 12.60
CA GLN A 140 -8.19 9.78 13.90
C GLN A 140 -9.43 10.67 14.07
N GLY A 141 -10.34 10.72 13.10
CA GLY A 141 -11.48 11.65 13.09
C GLY A 141 -11.10 13.11 12.82
N ARG A 142 -9.88 13.36 12.34
CA ARG A 142 -9.31 14.69 12.11
C ARG A 142 -9.64 15.18 10.70
N ALA A 143 -10.92 15.48 10.47
CA ALA A 143 -11.48 15.74 9.14
C ALA A 143 -10.81 16.92 8.41
N GLU A 144 -10.62 18.06 9.09
CA GLU A 144 -10.00 19.24 8.48
C GLU A 144 -8.55 18.97 8.05
N GLU A 145 -7.77 18.27 8.87
CA GLU A 145 -6.40 17.89 8.53
C GLU A 145 -6.34 16.85 7.42
N ALA A 146 -7.27 15.90 7.40
CA ALA A 146 -7.39 14.91 6.34
C ALA A 146 -7.65 15.57 4.99
N LEU A 147 -8.69 16.41 4.88
CA LEU A 147 -9.09 17.05 3.62
C LEU A 147 -8.03 18.05 3.12
N ARG A 148 -7.44 18.84 4.02
CA ARG A 148 -6.35 19.75 3.67
C ARG A 148 -5.13 19.00 3.15
N THR A 149 -4.75 17.90 3.79
CA THR A 149 -3.60 17.09 3.38
C THR A 149 -3.88 16.32 2.09
N LEU A 150 -5.13 15.87 1.88
CA LEU A 150 -5.56 15.28 0.61
C LEU A 150 -5.46 16.30 -0.54
N GLY A 151 -5.76 17.58 -0.28
CA GLY A 151 -5.49 18.67 -1.22
C GLY A 151 -4.01 18.77 -1.61
N LYS A 152 -3.10 18.70 -0.62
CA LYS A 152 -1.65 18.68 -0.89
C LYS A 152 -1.22 17.47 -1.73
N ALA A 153 -1.85 16.32 -1.53
CA ALA A 153 -1.59 15.14 -2.36
C ALA A 153 -1.94 15.40 -3.83
N LYS A 154 -3.13 15.97 -4.10
CA LYS A 154 -3.56 16.36 -5.45
C LYS A 154 -2.61 17.38 -6.07
N ASP A 155 -2.23 18.40 -5.32
CA ASP A 155 -1.31 19.44 -5.80
C ASP A 155 0.08 18.88 -6.12
N ALA A 156 0.59 17.94 -5.31
CA ALA A 156 1.87 17.27 -5.56
C ALA A 156 1.80 16.35 -6.78
N PHE A 157 0.69 15.64 -6.96
CA PHE A 157 0.45 14.81 -8.14
C PHE A 157 0.43 15.65 -9.42
N ALA A 158 -0.32 16.77 -9.43
CA ALA A 158 -0.40 17.66 -10.59
C ALA A 158 0.94 18.33 -10.96
N ARG A 159 1.89 18.40 -10.02
CA ARG A 159 3.26 18.88 -10.24
C ARG A 159 4.23 17.78 -10.67
N ALA A 160 3.85 16.51 -10.60
CA ALA A 160 4.73 15.43 -11.03
C ALA A 160 4.95 15.53 -12.54
N ASP A 161 6.22 15.51 -12.94
CA ASP A 161 6.61 15.30 -14.33
C ASP A 161 6.99 13.82 -14.54
N ASP A 162 6.97 13.38 -15.79
CA ASP A 162 7.33 12.01 -16.16
C ASP A 162 8.85 11.75 -16.14
N GLU A 163 9.66 12.79 -16.04
CA GLU A 163 11.13 12.72 -16.20
C GLU A 163 11.81 12.21 -14.92
N HIS A 164 11.27 12.52 -13.74
CA HIS A 164 11.85 12.17 -12.44
C HIS A 164 10.91 11.35 -11.54
N VAL A 165 10.40 10.24 -12.08
CA VAL A 165 9.53 9.30 -11.34
C VAL A 165 10.33 8.08 -10.85
N PRO A 166 10.52 7.92 -9.52
CA PRO A 166 11.10 6.71 -8.96
C PRO A 166 10.24 5.49 -9.32
N ASP A 167 10.88 4.38 -9.71
CA ASP A 167 10.17 3.18 -10.18
C ASP A 167 9.12 2.67 -9.19
N TRP A 168 9.38 2.80 -7.89
CA TRP A 168 8.45 2.35 -6.86
C TRP A 168 7.18 3.20 -6.78
N ALA A 169 7.21 4.45 -7.24
CA ALA A 169 6.11 5.40 -7.17
C ALA A 169 5.20 5.33 -8.42
N ARG A 170 5.63 4.64 -9.49
CA ARG A 170 4.91 4.55 -10.78
C ARG A 170 3.53 3.91 -10.71
N PHE A 171 3.19 3.20 -9.62
CA PHE A 171 1.82 2.70 -9.42
C PHE A 171 0.82 3.82 -9.12
N HIS A 172 1.31 4.97 -8.65
CA HIS A 172 0.49 6.09 -8.24
C HIS A 172 0.14 6.93 -9.47
N ASP A 173 -0.96 6.57 -10.12
CA ASP A 173 -1.54 7.26 -11.26
C ASP A 173 -2.86 7.95 -10.87
N GLU A 174 -3.59 8.48 -11.86
CA GLU A 174 -4.88 9.12 -11.63
C GLU A 174 -5.91 8.17 -10.99
N THR A 175 -5.84 6.88 -11.32
CA THR A 175 -6.73 5.86 -10.77
C THR A 175 -6.42 5.62 -9.29
N ASP A 176 -5.14 5.45 -8.91
CA ASP A 176 -4.74 5.27 -7.52
C ASP A 176 -5.01 6.53 -6.68
N LEU A 177 -4.77 7.74 -7.21
CA LEU A 177 -5.13 8.98 -6.53
C LEU A 177 -6.65 9.07 -6.31
N THR A 178 -7.46 8.72 -7.31
CA THR A 178 -8.92 8.69 -7.20
C THR A 178 -9.39 7.68 -6.17
N ALA A 179 -8.80 6.48 -6.14
CA ALA A 179 -9.04 5.49 -5.11
C ALA A 179 -8.71 6.04 -3.72
N MET A 180 -7.56 6.70 -3.55
CA MET A 180 -7.15 7.29 -2.27
C MET A 180 -8.10 8.38 -1.79
N ILE A 181 -8.65 9.21 -2.68
CA ILE A 181 -9.72 10.16 -2.34
C ILE A 181 -10.92 9.41 -1.77
N GLY A 182 -11.38 8.37 -2.48
CA GLY A 182 -12.48 7.52 -2.03
C GLY A 182 -12.27 6.90 -0.66
N ILE A 183 -11.07 6.35 -0.42
CA ILE A 183 -10.67 5.77 0.87
C ILE A 183 -10.68 6.81 1.98
N VAL A 184 -10.09 7.99 1.78
CA VAL A 184 -10.05 9.03 2.81
C VAL A 184 -11.46 9.49 3.19
N HIS A 185 -12.34 9.72 2.21
CA HIS A 185 -13.73 10.07 2.49
C HIS A 185 -14.52 8.94 3.17
N THR A 186 -14.26 7.68 2.80
CA THR A 186 -14.86 6.50 3.48
C THR A 186 -14.52 6.49 4.97
N GLU A 187 -13.26 6.71 5.32
CA GLU A 187 -12.78 6.73 6.71
C GLU A 187 -13.33 7.90 7.52
N LEU A 188 -13.68 9.01 6.84
CA LEU A 188 -14.37 10.14 7.45
C LEU A 188 -15.88 9.91 7.60
N GLY A 189 -16.43 8.85 7.02
CA GLY A 189 -17.88 8.61 6.93
C GLY A 189 -18.60 9.54 5.95
N ASP A 190 -17.87 10.24 5.08
CA ASP A 190 -18.42 11.13 4.06
C ASP A 190 -18.69 10.34 2.77
N THR A 191 -19.81 9.62 2.77
CA THR A 191 -20.13 8.57 1.79
C THR A 191 -20.37 9.08 0.39
N GLY A 192 -20.94 10.27 0.20
CA GLY A 192 -21.23 10.81 -1.14
C GLY A 192 -19.98 10.95 -2.02
N PRO A 193 -18.97 11.75 -1.61
CA PRO A 193 -17.70 11.86 -2.32
C PRO A 193 -16.95 10.52 -2.38
N ALA A 194 -17.05 9.68 -1.34
CA ALA A 194 -16.42 8.37 -1.33
C ALA A 194 -16.96 7.47 -2.45
N ILE A 195 -18.28 7.30 -2.54
CA ILE A 195 -18.95 6.48 -3.56
C ILE A 195 -18.60 6.97 -4.96
N SER A 196 -18.65 8.29 -5.20
CA SER A 196 -18.32 8.86 -6.51
C SER A 196 -16.89 8.54 -6.93
N ALA A 197 -15.91 8.75 -6.05
CA ALA A 197 -14.51 8.48 -6.36
C ALA A 197 -14.22 6.97 -6.51
N LEU A 198 -14.75 6.14 -5.59
CA LEU A 198 -14.51 4.70 -5.62
C LEU A 198 -15.11 4.03 -6.86
N THR A 199 -16.29 4.47 -7.30
CA THR A 199 -16.93 3.96 -8.53
C THR A 199 -16.04 4.20 -9.74
N VAL A 200 -15.53 5.43 -9.90
CA VAL A 200 -14.60 5.78 -11.00
C VAL A 200 -13.32 4.95 -10.93
N ALA A 201 -12.71 4.82 -9.75
CA ALA A 201 -11.47 4.06 -9.61
C ALA A 201 -11.65 2.56 -9.93
N ILE A 202 -12.76 1.96 -9.51
CA ILE A 202 -13.09 0.55 -9.76
C ILE A 202 -13.22 0.25 -11.26
N GLU A 203 -13.77 1.19 -12.03
CA GLU A 203 -13.92 1.07 -13.49
C GLU A 203 -12.59 1.20 -14.24
N GLN A 204 -11.62 1.91 -13.68
CA GLN A 204 -10.35 2.24 -14.34
C GLN A 204 -9.20 1.30 -13.97
N PHE A 205 -9.25 0.62 -12.81
CA PHE A 205 -8.17 -0.28 -12.40
C PHE A 205 -7.92 -1.41 -13.41
N GLY A 206 -6.66 -1.54 -13.82
CA GLY A 206 -6.19 -2.69 -14.60
C GLY A 206 -6.00 -3.96 -13.77
N PRO A 207 -5.84 -5.13 -14.43
CA PRO A 207 -5.72 -6.43 -13.76
C PRO A 207 -4.49 -6.55 -12.85
N ALA A 208 -3.45 -5.73 -13.06
CA ALA A 208 -2.25 -5.70 -12.22
C ALA A 208 -2.50 -5.12 -10.81
N MET A 209 -3.63 -4.43 -10.60
CA MET A 209 -3.99 -3.75 -9.36
C MET A 209 -5.12 -4.47 -8.61
N ALA A 210 -5.25 -5.79 -8.78
CA ALA A 210 -6.34 -6.60 -8.21
C ALA A 210 -6.56 -6.37 -6.70
N ARG A 211 -5.49 -6.19 -5.92
CA ARG A 211 -5.57 -5.92 -4.48
C ARG A 211 -6.14 -4.53 -4.18
N SER A 212 -5.66 -3.49 -4.85
CA SER A 212 -6.16 -2.12 -4.68
C SER A 212 -7.62 -2.01 -5.13
N TRP A 213 -7.96 -2.67 -6.23
CA TRP A 213 -9.33 -2.79 -6.72
C TRP A 213 -10.25 -3.46 -5.69
N THR A 214 -9.81 -4.58 -5.10
CA THR A 214 -10.57 -5.28 -4.05
C THR A 214 -10.77 -4.39 -2.82
N PHE A 215 -9.75 -3.61 -2.41
CA PHE A 215 -9.91 -2.65 -1.32
C PHE A 215 -10.95 -1.57 -1.63
N CYS A 216 -11.03 -1.11 -2.89
CA CYS A 216 -12.03 -0.12 -3.29
C CYS A 216 -13.44 -0.71 -3.25
N LEU A 217 -13.63 -1.97 -3.68
CA LEU A 217 -14.92 -2.66 -3.54
C LEU A 217 -15.36 -2.77 -2.08
N ILE A 218 -14.44 -3.13 -1.18
CA ILE A 218 -14.73 -3.21 0.26
C ILE A 218 -15.17 -1.85 0.81
N ALA A 219 -14.45 -0.78 0.44
CA ALA A 219 -14.78 0.58 0.86
C ALA A 219 -16.14 1.03 0.29
N LEU A 220 -16.40 0.76 -0.99
CA LEU A 220 -17.64 1.14 -1.67
C LEU A 220 -18.85 0.43 -1.04
N ALA A 221 -18.75 -0.88 -0.80
CA ALA A 221 -19.78 -1.63 -0.09
C ALA A 221 -20.00 -1.08 1.33
N SER A 222 -18.93 -0.73 2.04
CA SER A 222 -19.02 -0.11 3.37
C SER A 222 -19.77 1.21 3.32
N CYS A 223 -19.51 2.08 2.33
CA CYS A 223 -20.25 3.33 2.13
C CYS A 223 -21.75 3.09 1.90
N HIS A 224 -22.12 2.16 1.01
CA HIS A 224 -23.53 1.83 0.81
C HIS A 224 -24.21 1.28 2.07
N PHE A 225 -23.52 0.46 2.88
CA PHE A 225 -24.06 0.02 4.17
C PHE A 225 -24.17 1.17 5.19
N MET A 226 -23.27 2.16 5.15
CA MET A 226 -23.37 3.37 5.98
C MET A 226 -24.58 4.22 5.58
N ASP A 227 -24.88 4.35 4.28
CA ASP A 227 -26.04 5.09 3.78
C ASP A 227 -27.37 4.32 3.90
N GLY A 228 -27.31 3.01 4.13
CA GLY A 228 -28.48 2.14 4.24
C GLY A 228 -28.92 1.51 2.91
N ASP A 229 -28.18 1.74 1.82
CA ASP A 229 -28.35 1.15 0.49
C ASP A 229 -27.96 -0.33 0.47
N SER A 230 -28.69 -1.12 1.24
CA SER A 230 -28.33 -2.51 1.59
C SER A 230 -28.24 -3.44 0.38
N ASP A 231 -29.05 -3.22 -0.65
CA ASP A 231 -29.03 -4.03 -1.88
C ASP A 231 -27.78 -3.77 -2.72
N VAL A 232 -27.38 -2.51 -2.87
CA VAL A 232 -26.16 -2.14 -3.59
C VAL A 232 -24.94 -2.59 -2.77
N GLY A 233 -24.93 -2.30 -1.47
CA GLY A 233 -23.88 -2.75 -0.55
C GLY A 233 -23.68 -4.26 -0.58
N ARG A 234 -24.76 -5.05 -0.62
CA ARG A 234 -24.70 -6.51 -0.78
C ARG A 234 -24.06 -6.92 -2.11
N THR A 235 -24.50 -6.32 -3.21
CA THR A 235 -24.00 -6.65 -4.55
C THR A 235 -22.49 -6.41 -4.65
N VAL A 236 -22.04 -5.21 -4.24
CA VAL A 236 -20.62 -4.84 -4.22
C VAL A 236 -19.84 -5.68 -3.20
N GLY A 237 -20.42 -5.95 -2.03
CA GLY A 237 -19.81 -6.77 -0.98
C GLY A 237 -19.54 -8.21 -1.42
N VAL A 238 -20.49 -8.86 -2.11
CA VAL A 238 -20.31 -10.20 -2.68
C VAL A 238 -19.22 -10.18 -3.76
N GLN A 239 -19.18 -9.15 -4.61
CA GLN A 239 -18.10 -8.97 -5.58
C GLN A 239 -16.73 -8.84 -4.90
N ALA A 240 -16.64 -8.10 -3.79
CA ALA A 240 -15.41 -7.97 -3.01
C ALA A 240 -14.94 -9.32 -2.44
N MET A 241 -15.86 -10.16 -1.96
CA MET A 241 -15.53 -11.50 -1.46
C MET A 241 -15.01 -12.42 -2.57
N GLY A 242 -15.68 -12.47 -3.72
CA GLY A 242 -15.22 -13.26 -4.85
C GLY A 242 -13.84 -12.82 -5.35
N ALA A 243 -13.57 -11.51 -5.34
CA ALA A 243 -12.25 -10.96 -5.66
C ALA A 243 -11.17 -11.38 -4.64
N ALA A 244 -11.52 -11.43 -3.36
CA ALA A 244 -10.60 -11.80 -2.29
C ALA A 244 -10.14 -13.26 -2.36
N GLU A 245 -10.98 -14.18 -2.82
CA GLU A 245 -10.63 -15.62 -2.95
C GLU A 245 -9.44 -15.87 -3.88
N GLY A 246 -9.29 -15.05 -4.92
CA GLY A 246 -8.17 -15.11 -5.87
C GLY A 246 -6.85 -14.55 -5.33
N LEU A 247 -6.87 -13.90 -4.16
CA LEU A 247 -5.72 -13.19 -3.60
C LEU A 247 -5.15 -13.90 -2.38
N ARG A 248 -3.82 -14.08 -2.37
CA ARG A 248 -3.08 -14.53 -1.18
C ARG A 248 -2.63 -13.33 -0.34
N SER A 249 -3.60 -12.66 0.31
CA SER A 249 -3.37 -11.46 1.12
C SER A 249 -4.30 -11.40 2.34
N GLU A 250 -3.73 -11.51 3.55
CA GLU A 250 -4.48 -11.41 4.82
C GLU A 250 -5.10 -10.02 5.00
N ARG A 251 -4.45 -8.99 4.45
CA ARG A 251 -4.92 -7.59 4.52
C ARG A 251 -6.30 -7.38 3.91
N VAL A 252 -6.66 -8.18 2.91
CA VAL A 252 -7.99 -8.13 2.28
C VAL A 252 -9.04 -8.60 3.28
N TRP A 253 -8.80 -9.74 3.91
CA TRP A 253 -9.68 -10.30 4.94
C TRP A 253 -9.77 -9.41 6.19
N ASP A 254 -8.66 -8.80 6.60
CA ASP A 254 -8.65 -7.80 7.68
C ASP A 254 -9.62 -6.64 7.45
N ARG A 255 -9.64 -6.10 6.22
CA ARG A 255 -10.52 -5.00 5.84
C ARG A 255 -11.96 -5.44 5.56
N MET A 256 -12.13 -6.70 5.16
CA MET A 256 -13.44 -7.28 4.93
C MET A 256 -14.24 -7.44 6.23
N ARG A 257 -13.56 -7.73 7.36
CA ARG A 257 -14.22 -7.91 8.67
C ARG A 257 -15.07 -6.71 9.10
N PRO A 258 -14.56 -5.46 9.12
CA PRO A 258 -15.39 -4.28 9.40
C PRO A 258 -16.58 -4.11 8.44
N MET A 259 -16.39 -4.32 7.14
CA MET A 259 -17.47 -4.25 6.15
C MET A 259 -18.56 -5.31 6.41
N ALA A 260 -18.17 -6.54 6.74
CA ALA A 260 -19.09 -7.62 7.07
C ALA A 260 -19.88 -7.33 8.36
N HIS A 261 -19.25 -6.69 9.36
CA HIS A 261 -19.96 -6.21 10.54
C HIS A 261 -20.97 -5.11 10.22
N LEU A 262 -20.63 -4.17 9.34
CA LEU A 262 -21.57 -3.15 8.86
C LEU A 262 -22.76 -3.81 8.14
N ALA A 263 -22.52 -4.76 7.24
CA ALA A 263 -23.56 -5.51 6.56
C ALA A 263 -24.50 -6.23 7.56
N ALA A 264 -23.92 -6.94 8.54
CA ALA A 264 -24.69 -7.64 9.57
C ALA A 264 -25.54 -6.68 10.42
N SER A 265 -25.02 -5.48 10.74
CA SER A 265 -25.76 -4.44 11.46
C SER A 265 -26.99 -3.92 10.68
N ARG A 266 -27.00 -4.11 9.35
CA ARG A 266 -28.13 -3.81 8.45
C ARG A 266 -29.01 -5.02 8.15
N GLY A 267 -28.76 -6.17 8.78
CA GLY A 267 -29.49 -7.41 8.52
C GLY A 267 -29.12 -8.08 7.18
N VAL A 268 -27.97 -7.73 6.60
CA VAL A 268 -27.50 -8.27 5.32
C VAL A 268 -26.48 -9.38 5.58
N GLY A 269 -26.78 -10.58 5.08
CA GLY A 269 -25.80 -11.65 4.96
C GLY A 269 -25.02 -11.51 3.65
N LEU A 270 -23.70 -11.69 3.72
CA LEU A 270 -22.83 -11.73 2.54
C LEU A 270 -22.57 -13.17 2.06
N SER A 271 -22.82 -14.18 2.90
CA SER A 271 -22.67 -15.62 2.62
C SER A 271 -23.74 -16.19 1.70
#